data_AF-A0A2I0L7G7-F1
#
_entry.id   AF-A0A2I0L7G7-F1
#
_cell.length_a   1.000
_cell.length_b   1.000
_cell.length_c   1.000
_cell.angle_alpha   90.00
_cell.angle_beta   90.00
_cell.angle_gamma   90.00
#
_symmetry.space_group_name_H-M   'P 1'
#
loop_
_entity.id
_entity.type
_entity.pdbx_description
1 polymer ?
#
loop_
_entity_poly.entity_id
_entity_poly.type
_entity_poly.pdbx_seq_one_letter_code
_entity_poly.pdbx_strand_id
1 'polypeptide(L)' 'MMGAFRQTFGMLWIWWLVAAVVPGLAENVKFKDPNQPVNVRVKDLLSRMTLDEKIGQMTQIDRSVATVDIMRTYSI' A
#
# COMPACT_ATOMS: atom_id res chain seq x y z
N MET A 1 44.24 -8.87 22.51
CA MET A 1 42.87 -9.35 22.26
C MET A 1 41.78 -8.32 22.67
N MET A 2 42.04 -7.00 22.59
CA MET A 2 41.09 -5.95 23.05
C MET A 2 40.48 -5.12 21.91
N GLY A 3 40.99 -5.23 20.67
CA GLY A 3 40.57 -4.41 19.52
C GLY A 3 39.31 -4.90 18.80
N ALA A 4 39.09 -6.21 18.78
CA ALA A 4 37.91 -6.82 18.14
C ALA A 4 36.60 -6.50 18.91
N PHE A 5 36.69 -6.30 20.23
CA PHE A 5 35.54 -5.96 21.07
C PHE A 5 35.02 -4.55 20.74
N ARG A 6 35.90 -3.59 20.40
CA ARG A 6 35.47 -2.23 20.04
C ARG A 6 34.89 -2.14 18.62
N GLN A 7 35.38 -2.97 17.70
CA GLN A 7 34.89 -3.03 16.31
C GLN A 7 33.50 -3.66 16.20
N THR A 8 33.21 -4.69 17.00
CA THR A 8 31.91 -5.38 16.97
C THR A 8 30.76 -4.49 17.42
N PHE A 9 30.93 -3.66 18.46
CA PHE A 9 29.91 -2.67 18.85
C PHE A 9 29.67 -1.62 17.78
N GLY A 10 30.73 -1.06 17.18
CA GLY A 10 30.59 -0.08 16.09
C GLY A 10 29.89 -0.68 14.87
N MET A 11 30.19 -1.94 14.55
CA MET A 11 29.57 -2.66 13.44
C MET A 11 28.10 -2.95 13.71
N LEU A 12 27.72 -3.35 14.92
CA LEU A 12 26.32 -3.50 15.34
C LEU A 12 25.56 -2.16 15.30
N TRP A 13 26.21 -1.06 15.67
CA TRP A 13 25.62 0.27 15.66
C TRP A 13 25.37 0.78 14.24
N ILE A 14 26.33 0.56 13.34
CA ILE A 14 26.19 0.85 11.91
C ILE A 14 25.10 -0.03 11.29
N TRP A 15 25.04 -1.30 11.66
CA TRP A 15 24.02 -2.23 11.17
C TRP A 15 22.61 -1.81 11.62
N TRP A 16 22.47 -1.33 12.86
CA TRP A 16 21.22 -0.77 13.38
C TRP A 16 20.82 0.52 12.65
N LEU A 17 21.77 1.42 12.38
CA LEU A 17 21.52 2.64 11.59
C LEU A 17 21.09 2.33 10.16
N VAL A 18 21.70 1.34 9.50
CA VAL A 18 21.33 0.94 8.14
C VAL A 18 19.92 0.33 8.10
N ALA A 19 19.54 -0.48 9.09
CA ALA A 19 18.19 -1.05 9.18
C ALA A 19 17.09 0.02 9.35
N ALA A 20 17.38 1.13 10.05
CA ALA A 20 16.42 2.23 10.24
C ALA A 20 16.22 3.10 8.98
N VAL A 21 17.16 3.10 8.04
CA VAL A 21 17.18 3.97 6.85
C VAL A 21 16.51 3.32 5.63
N VAL A 22 16.12 2.05 5.70
CA VAL A 22 15.40 1.36 4.61
C VAL A 22 13.91 1.18 4.98
N PRO A 23 13.08 2.23 4.89
CA PRO A 23 11.64 2.03 4.89
C PRO A 23 11.25 1.39 3.56
N GLY A 24 10.84 0.12 3.65
CA GLY A 24 9.97 -0.61 2.73
C GLY A 24 10.00 -0.23 1.25
N LEU A 25 10.68 -1.06 0.45
CA LEU A 25 10.47 -1.22 -1.00
C LEU A 25 9.10 -1.86 -1.32
N ALA A 26 8.09 -1.65 -0.48
CA ALA A 26 6.73 -1.98 -0.84
C ALA A 26 6.30 -0.91 -1.84
N GLU A 27 5.78 -1.32 -3.00
CA GLU A 27 5.15 -0.42 -3.94
C GLU A 27 4.15 0.47 -3.16
N ASN A 28 4.50 1.74 -2.95
CA ASN A 28 3.76 2.62 -2.05
C ASN A 28 2.47 3.05 -2.76
N VAL A 29 1.48 2.15 -2.71
CA VAL A 29 0.13 2.38 -3.19
C VAL A 29 -0.53 3.40 -2.25
N LYS A 30 -0.46 4.67 -2.62
CA LYS A 30 -0.85 5.81 -1.78
C LYS A 30 -2.31 5.72 -1.36
N PHE A 31 -3.19 5.20 -2.22
CA PHE A 31 -4.61 5.07 -1.87
C PHE A 31 -4.89 4.11 -0.69
N LYS A 32 -3.99 3.15 -0.44
CA LYS A 32 -4.08 2.18 0.68
C LYS A 32 -3.48 2.72 1.98
N ASP A 33 -2.64 3.75 1.93
CA ASP A 33 -2.02 4.33 3.11
C ASP A 33 -3.03 5.21 3.88
N PRO A 34 -3.44 4.82 5.10
CA PRO A 34 -4.40 5.61 5.89
C PRO A 34 -3.81 6.94 6.40
N ASN A 35 -2.48 7.09 6.40
CA ASN A 35 -1.82 8.32 6.86
C ASN A 35 -1.78 9.40 5.78
N GLN A 36 -2.11 9.07 4.52
CA GLN A 36 -2.15 10.05 3.43
C GLN A 36 -3.45 10.86 3.46
N PRO A 37 -3.41 12.15 3.06
CA PRO A 37 -4.61 12.96 2.88
C PRO A 37 -5.58 12.31 1.89
N VAL A 38 -6.88 12.42 2.15
CA VAL A 38 -7.94 11.81 1.33
C VAL A 38 -7.80 12.18 -0.15
N ASN A 39 -7.52 13.44 -0.47
CA ASN A 39 -7.34 13.88 -1.86
C ASN A 39 -6.18 13.15 -2.58
N VAL A 40 -5.07 12.89 -1.87
CA VAL A 40 -3.94 12.15 -2.42
C VAL A 40 -4.34 10.70 -2.70
N ARG A 41 -5.08 10.09 -1.78
CA ARG A 41 -5.59 8.71 -1.91
C ARG A 41 -6.58 8.57 -3.08
N VAL A 42 -7.53 9.50 -3.18
CA VAL A 42 -8.53 9.51 -4.27
C VAL A 42 -7.86 9.71 -5.62
N LYS A 43 -6.92 10.65 -5.72
CA LYS A 43 -6.20 10.91 -6.99
C LYS A 43 -5.37 9.71 -7.43
N ASP A 44 -4.66 9.06 -6.50
CA ASP A 44 -3.90 7.83 -6.79
C ASP A 44 -4.84 6.69 -7.23
N LEU A 45 -5.96 6.48 -6.53
CA LEU A 45 -6.95 5.46 -6.88
C LEU A 45 -7.53 5.69 -8.28
N LEU A 46 -8.05 6.89 -8.56
CA LEU A 46 -8.67 7.22 -9.85
C LEU A 46 -7.70 7.10 -11.04
N SER A 47 -6.41 7.31 -10.80
CA SER A 47 -5.37 7.18 -11.82
C SER A 47 -5.07 5.74 -12.21
N ARG A 48 -5.38 4.78 -11.32
CA ARG A 48 -5.12 3.35 -11.49
C ARG A 48 -6.36 2.56 -11.95
N MET A 49 -7.55 3.15 -11.85
CA MET A 49 -8.82 2.51 -12.24
C MET A 49 -9.05 2.56 -13.76
N THR A 50 -9.54 1.44 -14.29
CA THR A 50 -10.12 1.30 -15.63
C THR A 50 -11.48 2.01 -15.74
N LEU A 51 -12.00 2.15 -16.96
CA LEU A 51 -13.31 2.76 -17.18
C LEU A 51 -14.43 1.90 -16.56
N ASP A 52 -14.35 0.58 -16.71
CA ASP A 52 -15.36 -0.35 -16.17
C ASP A 52 -15.40 -0.31 -14.63
N GLU A 53 -14.24 -0.25 -13.97
CA GLU A 53 -14.18 -0.08 -12.51
C GLU A 53 -14.79 1.25 -12.06
N LYS A 54 -14.61 2.34 -12.84
CA LYS A 54 -15.23 3.64 -12.54
C LYS A 54 -16.74 3.59 -12.69
N ILE A 55 -17.24 2.94 -13.75
CA ILE A 55 -18.67 2.71 -13.95
C ILE A 55 -19.23 1.83 -12.83
N GLY A 56 -18.51 0.79 -12.43
CA GLY A 56 -18.87 -0.10 -11.33
C GLY A 56 -19.09 0.67 -10.03
N GLN A 57 -18.16 1.55 -9.65
CA GLN A 57 -18.30 2.40 -8.46
C GLN A 57 -19.50 3.38 -8.50
N MET A 58 -19.99 3.75 -9.69
CA MET A 58 -21.18 4.60 -9.86
C MET A 58 -22.49 3.81 -9.97
N THR A 59 -22.42 2.49 -10.07
CA THR A 59 -23.57 1.62 -10.32
C THR A 59 -24.13 1.11 -9.00
N GLN A 60 -25.44 1.25 -8.81
CA GLN A 60 -26.16 0.69 -7.68
C GLN A 60 -27.08 -0.43 -8.17
N ILE A 61 -26.95 -1.62 -7.60
CA ILE A 61 -27.80 -2.78 -7.91
C ILE A 61 -28.72 -3.12 -6.74
N ASP A 62 -29.84 -3.76 -7.05
CA ASP A 62 -30.73 -4.28 -6.02
C ASP A 62 -30.11 -5.51 -5.34
N ARG A 63 -30.34 -5.66 -4.04
CA ARG A 63 -29.79 -6.77 -3.26
C ARG A 63 -30.28 -8.14 -3.75
N SER A 64 -31.49 -8.22 -4.30
CA SER A 64 -32.06 -9.47 -4.84
C SER A 64 -31.23 -10.07 -5.97
N VAL A 65 -30.49 -9.25 -6.70
CA VAL A 65 -29.62 -9.67 -7.80
C VAL A 65 -28.13 -9.64 -7.44
N ALA A 66 -27.79 -9.20 -6.23
CA ALA A 66 -26.42 -8.99 -5.78
C ALA A 66 -25.77 -10.33 -5.34
N THR A 67 -25.32 -11.11 -6.31
CA THR A 67 -24.51 -12.32 -6.08
C THR A 67 -23.01 -12.01 -6.13
N VAL A 68 -22.18 -12.83 -5.47
CA VAL A 68 -20.72 -12.66 -5.44
C VAL A 68 -20.11 -12.69 -6.86
N ASP A 69 -20.66 -13.53 -7.73
CA ASP A 69 -20.23 -13.62 -9.13
C ASP A 69 -20.55 -12.32 -9.88
N ILE A 70 -21.76 -11.77 -9.72
CA ILE A 70 -22.16 -10.51 -10.35
C ILE A 70 -21.28 -9.35 -9.88
N MET A 71 -21.00 -9.26 -8.57
CA MET A 71 -20.10 -8.24 -8.01
C MET A 71 -18.70 -8.30 -8.62
N ARG A 72 -18.13 -9.51 -8.71
CA ARG A 72 -16.78 -9.70 -9.25
C ARG A 72 -16.71 -9.45 -10.76
N THR A 73 -17.71 -9.89 -11.52
CA THR A 73 -17.72 -9.76 -12.98
C THR A 73 -17.88 -8.31 -13.43
N TYR A 74 -18.68 -7.52 -12.73
CA TYR A 74 -18.96 -6.12 -13.11
C TYR A 74 -18.20 -5.08 -12.27
N SER A 75 -17.32 -5.52 -11.37
CA SER A 75 -16.55 -4.63 -10.49
C SER A 75 -17.43 -3.69 -9.64
N ILE A 76 -18.57 -4.21 -9.15
CA ILE A 76 -19.55 -3.51 -8.30
C ILE A 76 -19.54 -4.02 -6.86
#